data_AF-A0A9J6QRY0-F1
#
_entry.id   AF-A0A9J6QRY0-F1
#
_cell.length_a   1.000
_cell.length_b   1.000
_cell.length_c   1.000
_cell.angle_alpha   90.00
_cell.angle_beta   90.00
_cell.angle_gamma   90.00
#
_symmetry.space_group_name_H-M   'P 1'
#
loop_
_entity.id
_entity.type
_entity.pdbx_description
1 polymer ?
#
loop_
_entity_poly.entity_id
_entity_poly.type
_entity_poly.pdbx_seq_one_letter_code
_entity_poly.pdbx_strand_id
1 'polypeptide(L)'
;MHRIVFLVGICYNLTLDRFFNGEITDLALVNSLSALQLGKQYLALTEKACKNITILDEQELSEADRNELKRESETNRLKGIEMAEEICRTYRREGRFFDEILKAGE
;
A
#
# COMPACT_ATOMS: atom_id res chain seq x y z
N MET A 1 -19.27 -16.07 8.83
CA MET A 1 -19.01 -14.88 7.99
C MET A 1 -17.56 -14.47 8.24
N HIS A 2 -16.61 -15.17 7.62
CA HIS A 2 -15.17 -15.00 7.89
C HIS A 2 -14.68 -13.75 7.15
N ARG A 3 -14.49 -12.65 7.90
CA ARG A 3 -13.91 -11.41 7.38
C ARG A 3 -12.42 -11.66 7.14
N ILE A 4 -12.07 -11.87 5.87
CA ILE A 4 -10.70 -11.74 5.39
C ILE A 4 -10.32 -10.27 5.54
N VAL A 5 -9.68 -9.93 6.64
CA VAL A 5 -9.07 -8.61 6.84
C VAL A 5 -7.62 -8.73 6.39
N PHE A 6 -7.36 -8.41 5.13
CA PHE A 6 -6.00 -8.15 4.67
C PHE A 6 -5.48 -6.91 5.42
N LEU A 7 -4.60 -7.12 6.40
CA LEU A 7 -3.87 -6.07 7.12
C LEU A 7 -2.79 -5.38 6.27
N VAL A 8 -2.94 -5.35 4.94
CA VAL A 8 -1.97 -4.79 4.00
C VAL A 8 -2.29 -3.31 3.66
N GLY A 9 -3.43 -2.78 4.11
CA GLY A 9 -3.98 -1.52 3.56
C GLY A 9 -3.58 -0.19 4.20
N ILE A 10 -2.81 -0.15 5.30
CA ILE A 10 -2.70 1.11 6.09
C ILE A 10 -1.53 2.00 5.64
N CYS A 11 -0.38 1.44 5.23
CA CYS A 11 0.78 2.27 4.83
C CYS A 11 0.61 2.92 3.45
N TYR A 12 -0.19 2.33 2.57
CA TYR A 12 -0.53 2.83 1.23
C TYR A 12 -1.23 4.20 1.27
N ASN A 13 -2.15 4.39 2.23
CA ASN A 13 -2.96 5.61 2.30
C ASN A 13 -2.11 6.85 2.63
N LEU A 14 -1.15 6.75 3.56
CA LEU A 14 -0.39 7.92 4.01
C LEU A 14 0.43 8.57 2.89
N THR A 15 1.14 7.77 2.07
CA THR A 15 1.97 8.32 0.99
C THR A 15 1.12 8.90 -0.14
N LEU A 16 -0.05 8.31 -0.40
CA LEU A 16 -0.99 8.83 -1.39
C LEU A 16 -1.65 10.13 -0.94
N ASP A 17 -2.07 10.21 0.31
CA ASP A 17 -2.65 11.44 0.88
C ASP A 17 -1.66 12.61 0.72
N ARG A 18 -0.38 12.37 0.98
CA ARG A 18 0.69 13.38 0.79
C ARG A 18 0.88 13.78 -0.68
N PHE A 19 0.71 12.85 -1.62
CA PHE A 19 0.77 13.15 -3.05
C PHE A 19 -0.43 14.01 -3.48
N PHE A 20 -1.64 13.64 -3.08
CA PHE A 20 -2.85 14.41 -3.39
C PHE A 20 -2.83 15.81 -2.76
N ASN A 21 -2.23 15.96 -1.58
CA ASN A 21 -2.03 17.25 -0.92
C ASN A 21 -0.89 18.09 -1.53
N GLY A 22 -0.17 17.56 -2.54
CA GLY A 22 0.94 18.27 -3.19
C GLY A 22 2.22 18.34 -2.36
N GLU A 23 2.37 17.49 -1.35
CA GLU A 23 3.58 17.46 -0.50
C GLU A 23 4.73 16.67 -1.13
N ILE A 24 4.42 15.74 -2.04
CA ILE A 24 5.38 14.87 -2.73
C ILE A 24 5.07 14.82 -4.23
N THR A 25 6.07 14.50 -5.05
CA THR A 25 5.94 14.36 -6.49
C THR A 25 5.53 12.94 -6.89
N ASP A 26 5.10 12.77 -8.13
CA ASP A 26 4.79 11.46 -8.73
C ASP A 26 5.98 10.49 -8.70
N LEU A 27 7.19 11.00 -8.92
CA LEU A 27 8.42 10.20 -8.87
C LEU A 27 8.72 9.73 -7.44
N ALA A 28 8.57 10.62 -6.45
CA ALA A 28 8.72 10.25 -5.04
C ALA A 28 7.65 9.20 -4.63
N LEU A 29 6.43 9.34 -5.14
CA LEU A 29 5.34 8.37 -4.92
C LEU A 29 5.67 7.00 -5.53
N VAL A 30 6.05 6.94 -6.81
CA VAL A 30 6.37 5.67 -7.50
C VAL A 30 7.53 4.95 -6.82
N ASN A 31 8.60 5.68 -6.44
CA ASN A 31 9.74 5.10 -5.75
C ASN A 31 9.36 4.61 -4.34
N SER A 32 8.55 5.37 -3.61
CA SER A 32 8.06 4.97 -2.28
C SER A 32 7.21 3.69 -2.35
N LEU A 33 6.28 3.61 -3.31
CA LEU A 33 5.45 2.43 -3.52
C LEU A 33 6.25 1.22 -4.01
N SER A 34 7.26 1.44 -4.86
CA SER A 34 8.13 0.37 -5.36
C SER A 34 8.98 -0.22 -4.25
N ALA A 35 9.46 0.62 -3.33
CA ALA A 35 10.27 0.19 -2.19
C ALA A 35 9.45 -0.59 -1.14
N LEU A 36 8.15 -0.28 -0.99
CA LEU A 36 7.24 -0.97 -0.08
C LEU A 36 6.90 -2.42 -0.49
N GLN A 37 7.27 -2.87 -1.71
CA GLN A 37 7.05 -4.24 -2.21
C GLN A 37 5.68 -4.84 -1.83
N LEU A 38 4.59 -4.09 -2.07
CA LEU A 38 3.22 -4.43 -1.65
C LEU A 38 2.64 -5.73 -2.26
N GLY A 39 3.41 -6.42 -3.09
CA GLY A 39 2.99 -7.62 -3.82
C GLY A 39 1.96 -7.32 -4.91
N LYS A 40 1.46 -8.38 -5.55
CA LYS A 40 0.30 -8.30 -6.46
C LYS A 40 -0.96 -8.64 -5.70
N GLN A 41 -1.88 -7.69 -5.62
CA GLN A 41 -3.21 -7.92 -5.07
C GLN A 41 -4.17 -8.21 -6.23
N TYR A 42 -4.95 -9.29 -6.12
CA TYR A 42 -5.90 -9.69 -7.14
C TYR A 42 -7.32 -9.54 -6.61
N LEU A 43 -8.18 -8.89 -7.39
CA LEU A 43 -9.60 -8.73 -7.10
C LEU A 43 -10.42 -9.47 -8.16
N ALA A 44 -11.26 -10.40 -7.73
CA ALA A 44 -12.24 -11.03 -8.60
C ALA A 44 -13.52 -10.18 -8.63
N LEU A 45 -13.77 -9.51 -9.76
CA LEU A 45 -14.89 -8.57 -9.91
C LEU A 45 -16.20 -9.23 -10.38
N THR A 46 -16.12 -10.42 -10.98
CA THR A 46 -17.28 -11.10 -11.57
C THR A 46 -17.58 -12.41 -10.85
N GLU A 47 -18.85 -12.79 -10.84
CA GLU A 47 -19.28 -14.08 -10.26
C GLU A 47 -18.58 -15.27 -10.93
N LYS A 48 -18.32 -15.18 -12.24
CA LYS A 48 -17.56 -16.18 -12.99
C LYS A 48 -16.12 -16.31 -12.49
N ALA A 49 -15.46 -15.20 -12.18
CA ALA A 49 -14.11 -15.22 -11.62
C ALA A 49 -14.12 -15.81 -10.20
N CYS A 50 -15.08 -15.42 -9.36
CA CYS A 50 -15.22 -15.96 -8.00
C CYS A 50 -15.42 -17.49 -8.01
N LYS A 51 -16.24 -18.02 -8.95
CA LYS A 51 -16.47 -19.47 -9.11
C LYS A 51 -15.22 -20.26 -9.52
N ASN A 52 -14.22 -19.60 -10.10
CA ASN A 52 -12.96 -20.21 -10.50
C ASN A 52 -11.87 -20.11 -9.42
N ILE A 53 -12.15 -19.50 -8.27
CA ILE A 53 -11.22 -19.46 -7.13
C ILE A 53 -11.38 -20.75 -6.34
N THR A 54 -10.28 -21.46 -6.13
CA THR A 54 -10.23 -22.64 -5.27
C THR A 54 -9.35 -22.33 -4.06
N ILE A 55 -9.90 -22.53 -2.86
CA ILE A 55 -9.13 -22.42 -1.62
C ILE A 55 -8.27 -23.68 -1.53
N LEU A 56 -6.94 -23.49 -1.52
CA LEU A 56 -5.99 -24.61 -1.42
C LEU A 56 -5.69 -24.99 0.03
N ASP A 57 -5.76 -24.02 0.93
CA ASP A 57 -5.45 -24.18 2.35
C ASP A 57 -6.23 -23.15 3.17
N GLU A 58 -6.68 -23.54 4.36
CA GLU A 58 -7.35 -22.67 5.31
C GLU A 58 -6.72 -22.90 6.68
N GLN A 59 -6.23 -21.81 7.28
CA GLN A 59 -5.57 -21.86 8.58
C GLN A 59 -6.31 -20.97 9.58
N GLU A 60 -6.64 -21.53 10.74
CA GLU A 60 -7.19 -20.76 11.83
C GLU A 60 -6.09 -19.97 12.54
N LEU A 61 -6.29 -18.66 12.68
CA LEU A 61 -5.37 -17.79 13.42
C LEU A 61 -5.78 -17.74 14.89
N SER A 62 -4.90 -18.20 15.78
CA SER A 62 -5.08 -18.04 17.22
C SER A 62 -4.96 -16.56 17.62
N GLU A 63 -5.37 -16.22 18.84
CA GLU A 63 -5.18 -14.86 19.37
C GLU A 63 -3.70 -14.47 19.44
N ALA A 64 -2.82 -15.43 19.73
CA ALA A 64 -1.38 -15.21 19.75
C ALA A 64 -0.86 -14.85 18.35
N ASP A 65 -1.26 -15.60 17.32
CA ASP A 65 -0.87 -15.34 15.92
C ASP A 65 -1.38 -13.97 15.47
N ARG A 66 -2.62 -13.62 15.83
CA ARG A 66 -3.19 -12.29 15.53
C ARG A 66 -2.39 -11.16 16.18
N ASN A 67 -1.95 -11.35 17.42
CA ASN A 67 -1.17 -10.34 18.13
C ASN A 67 0.25 -10.21 17.59
N GLU A 68 0.87 -11.32 17.15
CA GLU A 68 2.16 -11.29 16.45
C GLU A 68 2.03 -10.56 15.12
N LEU A 69 1.08 -10.96 14.27
CA LEU A 69 0.83 -10.31 12.97
C LEU A 69 0.53 -8.81 13.10
N LYS A 70 -0.16 -8.39 14.17
CA LYS A 70 -0.35 -6.96 14.48
C LYS A 70 0.97 -6.26 14.80
N ARG A 71 1.81 -6.85 15.67
CA ARG A 71 3.13 -6.29 16.01
C ARG A 71 4.04 -6.20 14.80
N GLU A 72 4.06 -7.23 13.97
CA GLU A 72 4.79 -7.23 12.69
C GLU A 72 4.27 -6.14 11.75
N SER A 73 2.95 -6.00 11.62
CA SER A 73 2.32 -4.95 10.81
C SER A 73 2.71 -3.54 11.28
N GLU A 74 2.70 -3.27 12.58
CA GLU A 74 3.12 -1.99 13.14
C GLU A 74 4.60 -1.71 12.91
N THR A 75 5.46 -2.72 13.07
CA THR A 75 6.89 -2.63 12.80
C THR A 75 7.16 -2.33 11.32
N ASN A 76 6.48 -3.04 10.43
CA ASN A 76 6.58 -2.82 8.99
C ASN A 76 6.05 -1.44 8.58
N ARG A 77 5.00 -0.94 9.26
CA ARG A 77 4.50 0.42 9.05
C ARG A 77 5.54 1.47 9.42
N LEU A 78 6.22 1.32 10.57
CA LEU A 78 7.26 2.26 10.98
C LEU A 78 8.44 2.27 9.99
N LYS A 79 8.90 1.09 9.57
CA LYS A 79 9.94 0.97 8.53
C LYS A 79 9.50 1.58 7.20
N GLY A 80 8.26 1.37 6.80
CA GLY A 80 7.69 1.93 5.58
C GLY A 80 7.62 3.46 5.61
N ILE A 81 7.28 4.05 6.76
CA ILE A 81 7.28 5.50 6.95
C ILE A 81 8.71 6.05 6.84
N GLU A 82 9.67 5.46 7.56
CA GLU A 82 11.07 5.90 7.53
C GLU A 82 11.65 5.85 6.10
N MET A 83 11.40 4.76 5.38
CA MET A 83 11.82 4.59 3.99
C MET A 83 11.15 5.59 3.06
N ALA A 84 9.83 5.82 3.21
CA ALA A 84 9.12 6.81 2.41
C ALA A 84 9.63 8.23 2.69
N GLU A 85 9.94 8.57 3.95
CA GLU A 85 10.54 9.86 4.29
C GLU A 85 11.92 10.06 3.66
N GLU A 86 12.77 9.04 3.66
CA GLU A 86 14.07 9.06 3.01
C GLU A 86 13.94 9.29 1.49
N ILE A 87 13.04 8.55 0.84
CA ILE A 87 12.75 8.70 -0.60
C ILE A 87 12.21 10.11 -0.90
N CYS A 88 11.29 10.62 -0.08
CA CYS A 88 10.78 11.98 -0.23
C CYS A 88 11.87 13.06 -0.09
N ARG A 89 12.90 12.82 0.72
CA ARG A 89 14.05 13.74 0.84
C ARG A 89 14.96 13.65 -0.39
N THR A 90 15.19 12.45 -0.90
CA THR A 90 16.05 12.22 -2.08
C THR A 90 15.44 12.80 -3.35
N TYR A 91 14.13 12.61 -3.58
CA TYR A 91 13.44 13.04 -4.80
C TYR A 91 12.69 14.38 -4.65
N ARG A 92 13.02 15.19 -3.64
CA ARG A 92 12.26 16.38 -3.22
C ARG A 92 12.08 17.47 -4.30
N ARG A 93 12.86 17.42 -5.38
CA ARG A 93 12.83 18.39 -6.50
C ARG A 93 12.76 17.70 -7.86
N GLU A 94 12.43 16.41 -7.88
CA GLU A 94 12.35 15.61 -9.10
C GLU A 94 10.92 15.13 -9.32
N GLY A 95 10.47 15.14 -10.57
CA GLY A 95 9.10 14.79 -10.94
C GLY A 95 8.16 16.00 -10.94
N ARG A 96 6.85 15.72 -10.94
CA ARG A 96 5.77 16.70 -10.98
C ARG A 96 4.84 16.52 -9.79
N PHE A 97 4.30 17.63 -9.30
CA PHE A 97 3.24 17.62 -8.31
C PHE A 97 1.90 17.25 -8.94
N PHE A 98 0.95 16.84 -8.09
CA PHE A 98 -0.36 16.38 -8.55
C PHE A 98 -1.11 17.46 -9.36
N ASP A 99 -1.05 18.72 -8.94
CA ASP A 99 -1.70 19.83 -9.64
C ASP A 99 -1.07 20.13 -11.01
N GLU A 100 0.25 19.95 -11.14
CA GLU A 100 0.98 20.08 -12.42
C GLU A 100 0.60 18.96 -13.40
N ILE A 101 0.38 17.75 -12.90
CA ILE A 101 -0.09 16.61 -13.70
C ILE A 101 -1.52 16.83 -14.18
N LEU A 102 -2.40 17.32 -13.31
CA LEU A 102 -3.79 17.63 -13.67
C LEU A 102 -3.87 18.68 -14.78
N LYS A 103 -3.10 19.77 -14.68
CA LYS A 103 -3.05 20.82 -15.71
C LYS A 103 -2.49 20.34 -17.06
N ALA A 104 -1.63 19.33 -17.06
CA ALA A 104 -1.07 18.77 -18.29
C ALA A 104 -2.02 17.79 -19.01
N GLY A 105 -3.08 17.34 -18.34
CA GLY A 105 -4.10 16.44 -18.89
C GLY A 105 -5.35 17.13 -19.43
N GLU A 106 -5.47 18.45 -19.24
CA GLU A 106 -6.46 19.32 -19.90
C GLU A 106 -6.00 19.72 -21.32
#